data_AF-A0A924RRP3-F1
#
_entry.id   AF-A0A924RRP3-F1
#
_cell.length_a   1.000
_cell.length_b   1.000
_cell.length_c   1.000
_cell.angle_alpha   90.00
_cell.angle_beta   90.00
_cell.angle_gamma   90.00
#
_symmetry.space_group_name_H-M   'P 1'
#
loop_
_entity.id
_entity.type
_entity.pdbx_description
1 polymer ?
#
loop_
_entity_poly.entity_id
_entity_poly.type
_entity_poly.pdbx_seq_one_letter_code
_entity_poly.pdbx_strand_id
1 'polypeptide(L)'
;MPPSTKTATPASPLNAVVTAARAHDDVARWITAVLADPAKARAKAPDVIVPLLLAALNGGAGESDKTLSLATPLLVVASTDAEAERVADAVRWYVGEDQAAAYLSRGVPYGSGLAPAAAPAGSRQNARDVAAAGGVVVASLRALTERVPAAHVRP
;
A
#
# COMPACT_ATOMS: atom_id res chain seq x y z
N MET A 1 17.97 -16.18 17.28
CA MET A 1 17.84 -14.71 17.25
C MET A 1 16.39 -14.41 17.62
N PRO A 2 16.11 -13.80 18.78
CA PRO A 2 14.73 -13.44 19.13
C PRO A 2 14.21 -12.39 18.12
N PRO A 3 12.91 -12.41 17.75
CA PRO A 3 12.36 -11.38 16.89
C PRO A 3 12.43 -10.04 17.63
N SER A 4 13.11 -9.05 17.04
CA SER A 4 13.11 -7.68 17.54
C SER A 4 11.67 -7.21 17.64
N THR A 5 11.20 -6.97 18.86
CA THR A 5 9.86 -6.40 19.11
C THR A 5 9.86 -4.98 18.56
N LYS A 6 9.30 -4.82 17.35
CA LYS A 6 9.05 -3.51 16.74
C LYS A 6 8.19 -2.72 17.72
N THR A 7 8.73 -1.64 18.27
CA THR A 7 7.98 -0.70 19.11
C THR A 7 6.73 -0.23 18.36
N ALA A 8 5.60 -0.18 19.05
CA ALA A 8 4.33 0.26 18.47
C ALA A 8 4.50 1.69 17.91
N THR A 9 4.34 1.81 16.59
CA THR A 9 4.44 3.10 15.91
C THR A 9 3.25 3.97 16.28
N PRO A 10 3.48 5.26 16.62
CA PRO A 10 2.40 6.15 16.99
C PRO A 10 1.41 6.28 15.83
N ALA A 11 0.13 6.41 16.18
CA ALA A 11 -0.93 6.62 15.20
C ALA A 11 -0.65 7.86 14.35
N SER A 12 -1.05 7.83 13.07
CA SER A 12 -0.87 8.96 12.17
C SER A 12 -1.53 10.24 12.74
N PRO A 13 -0.87 11.40 12.63
CA PRO A 13 -1.46 12.68 13.03
C PRO A 13 -2.69 13.08 12.17
N LEU A 14 -2.87 12.46 11.00
CA LEU A 14 -3.98 12.74 10.08
C LEU A 14 -5.13 11.72 10.18
N ASN A 15 -5.10 10.82 11.16
CA ASN A 15 -6.14 9.80 11.31
C ASN A 15 -7.56 10.40 11.42
N ALA A 16 -7.70 11.55 12.09
CA ALA A 16 -8.98 12.25 12.18
C ALA A 16 -9.54 12.67 10.79
N VAL A 17 -8.66 13.01 9.84
CA VAL A 17 -9.05 13.36 8.47
C VAL A 17 -9.52 12.11 7.73
N VAL A 18 -8.88 10.96 7.97
CA VAL A 18 -9.32 9.67 7.40
C VAL A 18 -10.70 9.30 7.91
N THR A 19 -10.95 9.40 9.22
CA THR A 19 -12.27 9.16 9.81
C THR A 19 -13.33 10.12 9.24
N ALA A 20 -13.02 11.41 9.12
CA ALA A 20 -13.93 12.38 8.50
C ALA A 20 -14.22 12.06 7.03
N ALA A 21 -13.20 11.63 6.27
CA ALA A 21 -13.39 11.22 4.89
C ALA A 21 -14.30 9.98 4.78
N ARG A 22 -14.15 8.99 5.66
CA ARG A 22 -15.01 7.78 5.67
C ARG A 22 -16.46 8.11 6.03
N ALA A 23 -16.69 9.11 6.88
CA ALA A 23 -18.02 9.58 7.24
C ALA A 23 -18.69 10.42 6.14
N HIS A 24 -17.94 10.85 5.11
CA HIS A 24 -18.51 11.60 4.00
C HIS A 24 -19.34 10.68 3.10
N ASP A 25 -20.60 11.04 2.83
CA ASP A 25 -21.58 10.19 2.14
C ASP A 25 -21.07 9.59 0.82
N ASP A 26 -20.42 10.40 -0.02
CA ASP A 26 -19.88 9.92 -1.31
C ASP A 26 -18.76 8.90 -1.14
N VAL A 27 -17.90 9.09 -0.14
CA VAL A 27 -16.79 8.16 0.15
C VAL A 27 -17.33 6.89 0.78
N ALA A 28 -18.25 6.98 1.73
CA ALA A 28 -18.92 5.83 2.35
C ALA A 28 -19.65 4.98 1.31
N ARG A 29 -20.38 5.63 0.39
CA ARG A 29 -21.07 4.96 -0.73
C ARG A 29 -20.08 4.27 -1.67
N TRP A 30 -18.97 4.94 -1.99
CA TRP A 30 -17.93 4.36 -2.82
C TRP A 30 -17.25 3.15 -2.15
N ILE A 31 -16.86 3.25 -0.88
CA ILE A 31 -16.27 2.12 -0.12
C ILE A 31 -17.25 0.95 -0.09
N THR A 32 -18.53 1.21 0.20
CA THR A 32 -19.57 0.16 0.19
C THR A 32 -19.67 -0.52 -1.18
N ALA A 33 -19.62 0.25 -2.27
CA ALA A 33 -19.63 -0.29 -3.62
C ALA A 33 -18.37 -1.11 -3.94
N VAL A 34 -17.19 -0.67 -3.49
CA VAL A 34 -15.93 -1.43 -3.61
C VAL A 34 -16.03 -2.76 -2.87
N LEU A 35 -16.54 -2.76 -1.64
CA LEU A 35 -16.67 -3.98 -0.83
C LEU A 35 -17.71 -4.96 -1.40
N ALA A 36 -18.78 -4.45 -2.03
CA ALA A 36 -19.81 -5.28 -2.65
C ALA A 36 -19.37 -5.91 -3.97
N ASP A 37 -18.73 -5.14 -4.86
CA ASP A 37 -18.25 -5.61 -6.16
C ASP A 37 -17.04 -4.77 -6.63
N PRO A 38 -15.80 -5.15 -6.25
CA PRO A 38 -14.59 -4.41 -6.63
C PRO A 38 -14.42 -4.29 -8.15
N ALA A 39 -14.93 -5.26 -8.92
CA ALA A 39 -14.78 -5.27 -10.37
C ALA A 39 -15.59 -4.15 -11.05
N LYS A 40 -16.68 -3.69 -10.43
CA LYS A 40 -17.54 -2.62 -10.93
C LYS A 40 -17.33 -1.27 -10.25
N ALA A 41 -16.71 -1.24 -9.08
CA ALA A 41 -16.44 0.00 -8.38
C ALA A 41 -15.44 0.86 -9.17
N ARG A 42 -15.83 2.09 -9.49
CA ARG A 42 -14.99 3.11 -10.14
C ARG A 42 -15.22 4.42 -9.43
N ALA A 43 -14.13 5.17 -9.23
CA ALA A 43 -14.18 6.54 -8.75
C ALA A 43 -13.29 7.41 -9.62
N LYS A 44 -13.71 8.66 -9.82
CA LYS A 44 -12.87 9.71 -10.38
C LYS A 44 -12.59 10.70 -9.24
N ALA A 45 -11.32 10.96 -9.01
CA ALA A 45 -10.87 11.82 -7.94
C ALA A 45 -9.68 12.66 -8.43
N PRO A 46 -9.54 13.92 -7.96
CA PRO A 46 -8.28 14.65 -8.12
C PRO A 46 -7.12 13.89 -7.50
N ASP A 47 -5.95 13.88 -8.16
CA ASP A 47 -4.75 13.17 -7.70
C ASP A 47 -4.37 13.52 -6.26
N VAL A 48 -4.59 14.79 -5.86
CA VAL A 48 -4.29 15.29 -4.51
C VAL A 48 -5.08 14.60 -3.40
N ILE A 49 -6.30 14.11 -3.68
CA ILE A 49 -7.13 13.42 -2.68
C ILE A 49 -7.01 11.90 -2.74
N VAL A 50 -6.38 11.35 -3.78
CA VAL A 50 -6.23 9.89 -3.95
C VAL A 50 -5.57 9.24 -2.72
N PRO A 51 -4.47 9.77 -2.14
CA PRO A 51 -3.87 9.17 -0.95
C PRO A 51 -4.83 9.06 0.25
N LEU A 52 -5.67 10.07 0.46
CA LEU A 52 -6.69 10.05 1.52
C LEU A 52 -7.77 9.00 1.25
N LEU A 53 -8.22 8.86 -0.01
CA LEU A 53 -9.21 7.84 -0.38
C LEU A 53 -8.64 6.42 -0.22
N LEU A 54 -7.36 6.21 -0.55
CA LEU A 54 -6.67 4.93 -0.33
C LEU A 54 -6.56 4.60 1.16
N ALA A 55 -6.21 5.59 1.99
CA ALA A 55 -6.18 5.43 3.44
C ALA A 55 -7.57 5.10 4.02
N ALA A 56 -8.60 5.80 3.56
CA ALA A 56 -10.00 5.57 3.95
C ALA A 56 -10.50 4.17 3.53
N LEU A 57 -10.12 3.70 2.35
CA LEU A 57 -10.47 2.36 1.87
C LEU A 57 -9.75 1.26 2.66
N ASN A 58 -8.49 1.48 3.05
CA ASN A 58 -7.73 0.51 3.86
C ASN A 58 -8.36 0.29 5.25
N GLY A 59 -9.07 1.28 5.80
CA GLY A 59 -9.78 1.17 7.07
C GLY A 59 -8.85 1.01 8.28
N GLY A 60 -7.94 1.98 8.44
CA GLY A 60 -6.75 1.99 9.30
C GLY A 60 -6.81 1.31 10.67
N ALA A 61 -5.62 1.02 11.20
CA ALA A 61 -5.41 0.39 12.50
C ALA A 61 -5.91 1.29 13.65
N GLY A 62 -7.18 1.10 14.06
CA GLY A 62 -7.77 1.83 15.18
C GLY A 62 -9.29 1.86 15.24
N GLU A 63 -10.00 1.42 14.19
CA GLU A 63 -11.46 1.54 14.14
C GLU A 63 -12.22 0.30 14.62
N SER A 64 -13.17 0.54 15.53
CA SER A 64 -14.10 -0.45 16.09
C SER A 64 -15.20 -0.88 15.10
N ASP A 65 -15.39 -0.16 14.00
CA ASP A 65 -16.37 -0.50 12.97
C ASP A 65 -15.73 -1.37 11.88
N LYS A 66 -15.65 -2.67 12.17
CA LYS A 66 -15.14 -3.71 11.26
C LYS A 66 -15.99 -3.88 9.99
N THR A 67 -17.16 -3.25 9.90
CA THR A 67 -18.12 -3.45 8.81
C THR A 67 -17.61 -2.90 7.47
N LEU A 68 -16.74 -1.87 7.50
CA LEU A 68 -16.24 -1.19 6.30
C LEU A 68 -14.74 -1.38 6.08
N SER A 69 -14.09 -2.34 6.75
CA SER A 69 -12.64 -2.56 6.60
C SER A 69 -12.33 -3.68 5.61
N LEU A 70 -11.27 -3.52 4.82
CA LEU A 70 -10.75 -4.60 4.00
C LEU A 70 -10.05 -5.61 4.91
N ALA A 71 -10.49 -6.87 4.88
CA ALA A 71 -9.80 -7.97 5.57
C ALA A 71 -8.44 -8.35 4.94
N THR A 72 -8.05 -7.67 3.86
CA THR A 72 -6.90 -7.97 3.01
C THR A 72 -6.11 -6.70 2.71
N PRO A 73 -4.78 -6.79 2.52
CA PRO A 73 -3.97 -5.64 2.16
C PRO A 73 -4.42 -5.01 0.84
N LEU A 74 -4.31 -3.68 0.74
CA LEU A 74 -4.65 -2.93 -0.46
C LEU A 74 -3.45 -2.85 -1.40
N LEU A 75 -3.57 -3.41 -2.61
CA LEU A 75 -2.58 -3.24 -3.69
C LEU A 75 -3.02 -2.12 -4.62
N VAL A 76 -2.21 -1.07 -4.72
CA VAL A 76 -2.37 0.05 -5.64
C VAL A 76 -1.35 -0.10 -6.77
N VAL A 77 -1.79 0.05 -8.02
CA VAL A 77 -0.92 -0.05 -9.19
C VAL A 77 -0.62 1.34 -9.72
N ALA A 78 0.64 1.73 -9.68
CA ALA A 78 1.15 2.97 -10.27
C ALA A 78 1.86 2.69 -11.59
N SER A 79 1.92 3.68 -12.47
CA SER A 79 2.51 3.53 -13.81
C SER A 79 4.03 3.40 -13.76
N THR A 80 4.67 4.07 -12.79
CA THR A 80 6.13 4.15 -12.66
C THR A 80 6.61 3.91 -11.23
N ASP A 81 7.90 3.61 -11.06
CA ASP A 81 8.51 3.50 -9.72
C ASP A 81 8.43 4.83 -8.95
N ALA A 82 8.68 5.97 -9.62
CA ALA A 82 8.61 7.28 -9.00
C ALA A 82 7.18 7.67 -8.57
N GLU A 83 6.17 7.26 -9.34
CA GLU A 83 4.78 7.43 -8.95
C GLU A 83 4.42 6.53 -7.77
N ALA A 84 4.84 5.26 -7.79
CA ALA A 84 4.60 4.33 -6.70
C ALA A 84 5.18 4.84 -5.37
N GLU A 85 6.41 5.37 -5.42
CA GLU A 85 7.08 5.97 -4.27
C GLU A 85 6.35 7.21 -3.75
N ARG A 86 6.01 8.16 -4.63
CA ARG A 86 5.28 9.38 -4.24
C ARG A 86 3.91 9.07 -3.63
N VAL A 87 3.16 8.14 -4.21
CA VAL A 87 1.83 7.78 -3.70
C VAL A 87 1.97 7.03 -2.36
N ALA A 88 2.91 6.11 -2.23
CA ALA A 88 3.15 5.42 -0.96
C ALA A 88 3.52 6.40 0.16
N ASP A 89 4.44 7.33 -0.12
CA ASP A 89 4.84 8.37 0.81
C ASP A 89 3.65 9.25 1.23
N ALA A 90 2.84 9.70 0.26
CA ALA A 90 1.64 10.47 0.54
C ALA A 90 0.61 9.70 1.41
N VAL A 91 0.45 8.39 1.20
CA VAL A 91 -0.46 7.55 2.00
C VAL A 91 0.04 7.39 3.44
N ARG A 92 1.35 7.29 3.67
CA ARG A 92 1.94 7.15 5.02
C ARG A 92 1.56 8.27 5.96
N TRP A 93 1.42 9.49 5.46
CA TRP A 93 0.94 10.62 6.25
C TRP A 93 -0.43 10.36 6.87
N TYR A 94 -1.28 9.51 6.26
CA TYR A 94 -2.63 9.19 6.73
C TYR A 94 -2.72 7.90 7.54
N VAL A 95 -1.97 6.85 7.17
CA VAL A 95 -2.07 5.52 7.82
C VAL A 95 -0.94 5.22 8.79
N GLY A 96 0.13 6.00 8.77
CA GLY A 96 1.38 5.78 9.51
C GLY A 96 2.47 5.14 8.67
N GLU A 97 3.73 5.38 9.05
CA GLU A 97 4.94 4.94 8.31
C GLU A 97 4.98 3.43 8.02
N ASP A 98 4.45 2.63 8.96
CA ASP A 98 4.49 1.16 8.90
C ASP A 98 3.24 0.53 8.30
N GLN A 99 2.34 1.34 7.75
CA GLN A 99 1.08 0.88 7.17
C GLN A 99 0.99 1.17 5.67
N ALA A 100 2.01 1.80 5.09
CA ALA A 100 2.11 1.99 3.64
C ALA A 100 3.55 1.83 3.13
N ALA A 101 3.71 1.23 1.95
CA ALA A 101 5.02 1.05 1.34
C ALA A 101 4.97 0.94 -0.18
N ALA A 102 6.05 1.36 -0.83
CA ALA A 102 6.22 1.21 -2.27
C ALA A 102 6.89 -0.14 -2.61
N TYR A 103 6.34 -0.87 -3.57
CA TYR A 103 6.94 -2.06 -4.16
C TYR A 103 7.53 -1.70 -5.53
N LEU A 104 8.83 -1.43 -5.54
CA LEU A 104 9.54 -0.91 -6.70
C LEU A 104 10.22 -2.01 -7.52
N SER A 105 10.50 -1.71 -8.79
CA SER A 105 11.25 -2.62 -9.66
C SER A 105 12.68 -2.81 -9.14
N ARG A 106 13.33 -3.92 -9.48
CA ARG A 106 14.73 -4.17 -9.11
C ARG A 106 15.72 -3.22 -9.81
N GLY A 107 15.27 -2.43 -10.79
CA GLY A 107 16.12 -1.61 -11.65
C GLY A 107 16.92 -2.41 -12.69
N VAL A 108 17.30 -3.65 -12.37
CA VAL A 108 18.05 -4.58 -13.23
C VAL A 108 17.28 -5.87 -13.50
N PRO A 109 17.32 -6.43 -14.73
CA PRO A 109 16.69 -7.71 -15.03
C PRO A 109 17.31 -8.89 -14.26
N TYR A 110 16.50 -9.93 -13.98
CA TYR A 110 17.04 -11.24 -13.60
C TYR A 110 17.93 -11.80 -14.71
N GLY A 111 19.04 -12.44 -14.34
CA GLY A 111 20.01 -13.01 -15.29
C GLY A 111 20.99 -12.01 -15.90
N SER A 112 20.92 -10.72 -15.56
CA SER A 112 21.87 -9.70 -16.04
C SER A 112 23.29 -9.81 -15.46
N GLY A 113 23.49 -10.67 -14.44
CA GLY A 113 24.74 -10.72 -13.67
C GLY A 113 24.94 -9.53 -12.72
N LEU A 114 24.05 -8.53 -12.74
CA LEU A 114 24.08 -7.37 -11.86
C LEU A 114 23.21 -7.61 -10.62
N ALA A 115 23.74 -7.23 -9.46
CA ALA A 115 22.94 -7.12 -8.25
C ALA A 115 22.06 -5.87 -8.33
N PRO A 116 20.78 -5.94 -7.91
CA PRO A 116 19.94 -4.76 -7.77
C PRO A 116 20.53 -3.83 -6.71
N ALA A 117 20.28 -2.53 -6.85
CA ALA A 117 20.67 -1.55 -5.84
C ALA A 117 20.02 -1.88 -4.49
N ALA A 118 20.72 -1.55 -3.39
CA ALA A 118 20.28 -1.88 -2.04
C ALA A 118 18.93 -1.25 -1.66
N ALA A 119 18.67 -0.02 -2.10
CA ALA A 119 17.44 0.71 -1.79
C ALA A 119 16.16 0.01 -2.31
N PRO A 120 16.08 -0.40 -3.60
CA PRO A 120 14.96 -1.23 -4.09
C PRO A 120 14.78 -2.58 -3.38
N ALA A 121 15.86 -3.22 -2.90
CA ALA A 121 15.76 -4.49 -2.19
C ALA A 121 15.10 -4.30 -0.80
N GLY A 122 15.50 -3.26 -0.08
CA GLY A 122 14.90 -2.89 1.21
C GLY A 122 13.43 -2.49 1.09
N SER A 123 13.07 -1.69 0.07
CA SER A 123 11.68 -1.26 -0.14
C SER A 123 10.75 -2.44 -0.42
N ARG A 124 11.21 -3.44 -1.18
CA ARG A 124 10.42 -4.64 -1.51
C ARG A 124 10.16 -5.54 -0.32
N GLN A 125 11.14 -5.70 0.58
CA GLN A 125 10.89 -6.46 1.81
C GLN A 125 9.92 -5.70 2.72
N ASN A 126 10.12 -4.39 2.90
CA ASN A 126 9.21 -3.55 3.66
C ASN A 126 7.77 -3.60 3.12
N ALA A 127 7.59 -3.58 1.80
CA ALA A 127 6.27 -3.71 1.18
C ALA A 127 5.60 -5.07 1.46
N ARG A 128 6.37 -6.16 1.56
CA ARG A 128 5.82 -7.46 1.95
C ARG A 128 5.41 -7.47 3.42
N ASP A 129 6.20 -6.85 4.28
CA ASP A 129 5.90 -6.75 5.71
C ASP A 129 4.63 -5.92 5.93
N VAL A 130 4.47 -4.80 5.21
CA VAL A 130 3.23 -3.99 5.20
C VAL A 130 2.03 -4.78 4.67
N ALA A 131 2.18 -5.54 3.58
CA ALA A 131 1.10 -6.39 3.07
C ALA A 131 0.69 -7.46 4.08
N ALA A 132 1.65 -8.10 4.76
CA ALA A 132 1.38 -9.10 5.79
C ALA A 132 0.67 -8.49 7.01
N ALA A 133 0.88 -7.20 7.28
CA ALA A 133 0.19 -6.44 8.30
C ALA A 133 -1.18 -5.88 7.86
N GLY A 134 -1.63 -6.14 6.61
CA GLY A 134 -2.90 -5.63 6.08
C GLY A 134 -2.88 -4.16 5.68
N GLY A 135 -1.70 -3.59 5.41
CA GLY A 135 -1.55 -2.19 4.99
C GLY A 135 -1.69 -1.97 3.48
N VAL A 136 -1.27 -0.78 3.05
CA VAL A 136 -1.32 -0.33 1.65
C VAL A 136 0.03 -0.55 0.96
N VAL A 137 0.04 -1.31 -0.13
CA VAL A 137 1.20 -1.47 -1.00
C VAL A 137 0.96 -0.76 -2.32
N VAL A 138 1.83 0.18 -2.67
CA VAL A 138 1.82 0.83 -3.98
C VAL A 138 2.90 0.21 -4.85
N ALA A 139 2.51 -0.59 -5.84
CA ALA A 139 3.43 -1.27 -6.74
C ALA A 139 3.49 -0.56 -8.09
N SER A 140 4.69 -0.41 -8.66
CA SER A 140 4.80 0.04 -10.04
C SER A 140 4.44 -1.09 -11.00
N LEU A 141 3.94 -0.74 -12.19
CA LEU A 141 3.67 -1.70 -13.26
C LEU A 141 4.92 -2.51 -13.62
N ARG A 142 6.09 -1.86 -13.64
CA ARG A 142 7.38 -2.53 -13.89
C ARG A 142 7.71 -3.56 -12.81
N ALA A 143 7.45 -3.26 -11.54
CA ALA A 143 7.67 -4.20 -10.44
C ALA A 143 6.73 -5.41 -10.50
N LEU A 144 5.47 -5.21 -10.90
CA LEU A 144 4.47 -6.28 -11.00
C LEU A 144 4.69 -7.20 -12.20
N THR A 145 5.18 -6.65 -13.31
CA THR A 145 5.47 -7.41 -14.54
C THR A 145 6.86 -8.03 -14.54
N GLU A 146 7.68 -7.71 -13.54
CA GLU A 146 9.00 -8.31 -13.39
C GLU A 146 8.87 -9.82 -13.17
N ARG A 147 9.34 -10.61 -14.15
CA ARG A 147 9.35 -12.06 -14.05
C ARG A 147 10.33 -12.49 -12.96
N VAL A 148 9.79 -12.87 -11.80
CA VAL A 148 10.57 -13.45 -10.70
C VAL A 148 10.73 -14.96 -10.94
N PRO A 149 11.96 -15.50 -11.00
CA PRO A 149 12.16 -16.95 -11.07
C PRO A 149 11.47 -17.68 -9.91
N ALA A 150 11.08 -18.93 -10.14
CA ALA A 150 10.54 -19.79 -9.08
C ALA A 150 11.51 -19.83 -7.89
N ALA A 151 10.98 -19.97 -6.66
CA ALA A 151 11.76 -19.82 -5.44
C ALA A 151 13.02 -20.70 -5.40
N HIS A 152 12.95 -21.92 -5.94
CA HIS A 152 14.04 -22.89 -5.99
C HIS A 152 15.15 -22.57 -7.02
N VAL A 153 14.97 -21.53 -7.85
CA VAL A 153 15.92 -21.10 -8.91
C VAL A 153 16.46 -19.69 -8.64
N ARG A 154 16.07 -19.06 -7.53
CA ARG A 154 16.60 -17.76 -7.13
C ARG A 154 18.02 -17.97 -6.59
N PRO A 155 18.99 -17.11 -6.94
CA PRO A 155 20.35 -17.16 -6.39
C PRO A 155 20.36 -16.88 -4.89
#